data_AF-A0A524M0H9-F1
#
_entry.id   AF-A0A524M0H9-F1
#
_cell.length_a   1.000
_cell.length_b   1.000
_cell.length_c   1.000
_cell.angle_alpha   90.00
_cell.angle_beta   90.00
_cell.angle_gamma   90.00
#
_symmetry.space_group_name_H-M   'P 1'
#
loop_
_entity.id
_entity.type
_entity.pdbx_description
1 polymer ?
#
loop_
_entity_poly.entity_id
_entity_poly.type
_entity_poly.pdbx_seq_one_letter_code
_entity_poly.pdbx_strand_id
1 'polypeptide(L)'
;MIHCEFHVTRDARQKYSIVDPLFASSDDLPRRNLQVSRDLARKMNEARDLARHPGTAVSAGDLNAMGLINEILHHVVDAYGAEYGSTAISGALDGLTEVFGTERVESALTEYLRHYPLTDVFNGAADETSLLGSQIEGWPGRTRLLEAVVL
;
A
#
# COMPACT_ATOMS: atom_id res chain seq x y z
N MET A 1 -14.42 -2.78 5.74
CA MET A 1 -12.99 -2.79 6.04
C MET A 1 -12.32 -2.12 4.87
N ILE A 2 -11.60 -1.03 5.11
CA ILE A 2 -10.97 -0.25 4.04
C ILE A 2 -9.58 -0.84 3.82
N HIS A 3 -9.27 -1.48 2.67
CA HIS A 3 -7.94 -2.09 2.43
C HIS A 3 -7.23 -1.61 1.16
N CYS A 4 -5.94 -1.29 1.33
CA CYS A 4 -5.03 -0.90 0.27
C CYS A 4 -3.93 -1.93 0.33
N GLU A 5 -3.42 -2.32 -0.82
CA GLU A 5 -2.22 -3.14 -0.88
C GLU A 5 -1.04 -2.46 -0.17
N PHE A 6 -0.12 -3.27 0.34
CA PHE A 6 1.06 -2.78 1.05
C PHE A 6 1.94 -1.92 0.14
N HIS A 7 2.43 -0.80 0.68
CA HIS A 7 3.22 0.16 -0.08
C HIS A 7 4.59 -0.39 -0.46
N VAL A 8 4.79 -0.58 -1.76
CA VAL A 8 6.07 -0.98 -2.34
C VAL A 8 6.46 0.00 -3.42
N THR A 9 7.68 0.53 -3.31
CA THR A 9 8.20 1.43 -4.35
C THR A 9 8.23 0.74 -5.71
N ARG A 10 8.03 1.51 -6.78
CA ARG A 10 8.16 1.03 -8.17
C ARG A 10 9.49 0.32 -8.40
N ASP A 11 10.59 0.90 -7.91
CA ASP A 11 11.94 0.35 -8.03
C ASP A 11 12.07 -1.00 -7.32
N ALA A 12 11.50 -1.14 -6.12
CA ALA A 12 11.49 -2.41 -5.41
C ALA A 12 10.62 -3.46 -6.12
N ARG A 13 9.45 -3.06 -6.64
CA ARG A 13 8.60 -3.95 -7.45
C ARG A 13 9.33 -4.46 -8.69
N GLN A 14 10.06 -3.61 -9.39
CA GLN A 14 10.89 -4.01 -10.53
C GLN A 14 12.04 -4.92 -10.12
N LYS A 15 12.86 -4.48 -9.15
CA LYS A 15 14.05 -5.19 -8.68
C LYS A 15 13.76 -6.59 -8.18
N TYR A 16 12.64 -6.77 -7.48
CA TYR A 16 12.26 -8.05 -6.87
C TYR A 16 11.11 -8.74 -7.61
N SER A 17 10.74 -8.26 -8.80
CA SER A 17 9.68 -8.83 -9.64
C SER A 17 8.39 -9.12 -8.86
N ILE A 18 7.87 -8.07 -8.22
CA ILE A 18 6.62 -8.07 -7.44
C ILE A 18 5.52 -7.56 -8.37
N VAL A 19 4.75 -8.49 -8.93
CA VAL A 19 3.68 -8.21 -9.91
C VAL A 19 2.29 -8.27 -9.29
N ASP A 20 2.14 -9.02 -8.21
CA ASP A 20 0.91 -9.20 -7.45
C ASP A 20 0.87 -8.25 -6.25
N PRO A 21 -0.32 -7.91 -5.72
CA PRO A 21 -0.42 -7.13 -4.51
C PRO A 21 0.19 -7.91 -3.33
N LEU A 22 0.96 -7.21 -2.50
CA LEU A 22 1.45 -7.76 -1.24
C LEU A 22 0.44 -7.47 -0.13
N PHE A 23 0.14 -8.49 0.66
CA PHE A 23 -0.69 -8.39 1.88
C PHE A 23 -2.08 -7.79 1.63
N ALA A 24 -2.70 -8.19 0.51
CA ALA A 24 -4.10 -7.85 0.23
C ALA A 24 -5.06 -8.74 1.03
N SER A 25 -6.12 -8.15 1.58
CA SER A 25 -7.12 -8.88 2.36
C SER A 25 -7.91 -9.85 1.49
N SER A 26 -7.83 -11.14 1.82
CA SER A 26 -8.81 -12.14 1.39
C SER A 26 -9.12 -13.05 2.58
N ASP A 27 -10.20 -13.83 2.51
CA ASP A 27 -10.64 -14.77 3.58
C ASP A 27 -9.61 -15.87 3.95
N ASP A 28 -8.39 -15.85 3.39
CA ASP A 28 -7.32 -16.82 3.57
C ASP A 28 -5.96 -16.17 3.98
N LEU A 29 -6.05 -14.97 4.56
CA LEU A 29 -4.97 -14.05 4.95
C LEU A 29 -3.74 -14.70 5.59
N PRO A 30 -3.83 -15.53 6.65
CA PRO A 30 -2.63 -16.05 7.32
C PRO A 30 -1.79 -16.96 6.43
N ARG A 31 -2.42 -17.77 5.56
CA ARG A 31 -1.71 -18.72 4.69
C ARG A 31 -1.11 -18.02 3.48
N ARG A 32 -1.86 -17.09 2.87
CA ARG A 32 -1.36 -16.29 1.74
C ARG A 32 -0.20 -15.40 2.16
N ASN A 33 -0.28 -14.72 3.29
CA ASN A 33 0.78 -13.83 3.77
C ASN A 33 2.07 -14.57 4.08
N LEU A 34 1.99 -15.78 4.65
CA LEU A 34 3.17 -16.63 4.89
C LEU A 34 3.85 -17.06 3.58
N GLN A 35 3.08 -17.48 2.58
CA GLN A 35 3.65 -17.87 1.29
C GLN A 35 4.28 -16.68 0.57
N VAL A 36 3.56 -15.57 0.47
CA VAL A 36 4.03 -14.32 -0.14
C VAL A 36 5.31 -13.82 0.54
N SER A 37 5.37 -13.85 1.87
CA SER A 37 6.55 -13.42 2.64
C SER A 37 7.77 -14.31 2.38
N ARG A 38 7.59 -15.63 2.29
CA ARG A 38 8.68 -16.57 2.00
C ARG A 38 9.22 -16.39 0.59
N ASP A 39 8.33 -16.23 -0.38
CA ASP A 39 8.71 -16.01 -1.77
C ASP A 39 9.42 -14.68 -1.96
N LEU A 40 8.92 -13.61 -1.33
CA LEU A 40 9.57 -12.31 -1.38
C LEU A 40 10.93 -12.32 -0.69
N ALA A 41 11.04 -12.89 0.51
CA ALA A 41 12.32 -13.02 1.21
C ALA A 41 13.35 -13.75 0.35
N ARG A 42 12.94 -14.86 -0.29
CA ARG A 42 13.78 -15.62 -1.21
C ARG A 42 14.24 -14.75 -2.39
N LYS A 43 13.32 -14.12 -3.13
CA LYS A 43 13.66 -13.24 -4.26
C LYS A 43 14.61 -12.11 -3.85
N MET A 44 14.37 -11.50 -2.68
CA MET A 44 15.22 -10.43 -2.16
C MET A 44 16.62 -10.92 -1.81
N ASN A 45 16.73 -12.09 -1.20
CA ASN A 45 18.01 -12.69 -0.80
C ASN A 45 18.81 -13.22 -1.99
N GLU A 46 18.14 -13.76 -3.02
CA GLU A 46 18.76 -14.17 -4.29
C GLU A 46 19.35 -12.99 -5.06
N ALA A 47 18.70 -11.82 -5.00
CA ALA A 47 19.15 -10.59 -5.67
C ALA A 47 20.20 -9.78 -4.87
N ARG A 48 20.52 -10.15 -3.63
CA ARG A 48 21.48 -9.45 -2.75
C ARG A 48 22.81 -10.21 -2.72
N ASP A 49 23.94 -9.48 -2.65
CA ASP A 49 25.26 -10.09 -2.41
C ASP A 49 25.44 -10.43 -0.93
N LEU A 50 24.78 -11.50 -0.49
CA LEU A 50 24.84 -11.96 0.90
C LEU A 50 26.19 -12.55 1.29
N ALA A 51 27.04 -12.92 0.32
CA ALA A 51 28.39 -13.38 0.59
C ALA A 51 29.27 -12.24 1.12
N ARG A 52 29.14 -11.04 0.55
CA ARG A 52 29.83 -9.83 1.04
C ARG A 52 29.06 -9.09 2.13
N HIS A 53 27.73 -9.18 2.14
CA HIS A 53 26.86 -8.42 3.04
C HIS A 53 25.80 -9.30 3.73
N PRO A 54 26.20 -10.28 4.56
CA PRO A 54 25.27 -11.23 5.17
C PRO A 54 24.22 -10.58 6.08
N GLY A 55 24.55 -9.45 6.73
CA GLY A 55 23.61 -8.68 7.55
C GLY A 55 22.47 -8.01 6.77
N THR A 56 22.49 -8.07 5.44
CA THR A 56 21.39 -7.59 4.58
C THR A 56 20.41 -8.70 4.22
N ALA A 57 20.53 -9.90 4.79
CA ALA A 57 19.53 -10.95 4.60
C ALA A 57 18.16 -10.51 5.12
N VAL A 58 17.12 -10.82 4.35
CA VAL A 58 15.72 -10.53 4.68
C VAL A 58 15.07 -11.78 5.28
N SER A 59 14.44 -11.62 6.43
CA SER A 59 13.63 -12.66 7.05
C SER A 59 12.21 -12.65 6.48
N ALA A 60 11.69 -13.82 6.14
CA ALA A 60 10.26 -13.97 5.81
C ALA A 60 9.37 -13.64 7.01
N GLY A 61 9.85 -13.84 8.24
CA GLY A 61 9.13 -13.48 9.46
C GLY A 61 8.96 -11.96 9.58
N ASP A 62 10.00 -11.19 9.27
CA ASP A 62 9.95 -9.73 9.33
C ASP A 62 8.99 -9.17 8.28
N LEU A 63 9.03 -9.70 7.05
CA LEU A 63 8.09 -9.31 5.99
C LEU A 63 6.65 -9.63 6.38
N ASN A 64 6.39 -10.82 6.95
CA ASN A 64 5.06 -11.18 7.42
C ASN A 64 4.59 -10.26 8.56
N ALA A 65 5.48 -9.91 9.49
CA ALA A 65 5.19 -8.98 10.57
C ALA A 65 4.85 -7.57 10.04
N MET A 66 5.58 -7.07 9.04
CA MET A 66 5.26 -5.80 8.38
C MET A 66 3.85 -5.81 7.77
N GLY A 67 3.49 -6.88 7.05
CA GLY A 67 2.13 -7.05 6.50
C GLY A 67 1.04 -7.04 7.57
N LEU A 68 1.24 -7.78 8.67
CA LEU A 68 0.30 -7.81 9.79
C LEU A 68 0.16 -6.46 10.50
N ILE A 69 1.26 -5.72 10.67
CA ILE A 69 1.23 -4.38 11.26
C ILE A 69 0.38 -3.44 10.38
N ASN A 70 0.57 -3.49 9.06
CA ASN A 70 -0.22 -2.70 8.11
C ASN A 70 -1.73 -3.03 8.21
N GLU A 71 -2.08 -4.31 8.24
CA GLU A 71 -3.46 -4.76 8.42
C GLU A 71 -4.08 -4.27 9.75
N ILE A 72 -3.33 -4.35 10.85
CA ILE A 72 -3.76 -3.83 12.16
C ILE A 72 -3.97 -2.32 12.09
N LEU A 73 -3.10 -1.56 11.42
CA LEU A 73 -3.23 -0.12 11.30
C LEU A 73 -4.48 0.29 10.49
N HIS A 74 -4.78 -0.41 9.39
CA HIS A 74 -6.06 -0.23 8.69
C HIS A 74 -7.25 -0.52 9.61
N HIS A 75 -7.17 -1.57 10.41
CA HIS A 75 -8.23 -1.88 11.38
C HIS A 75 -8.40 -0.78 12.44
N VAL A 76 -7.31 -0.16 12.89
CA VAL A 76 -7.35 0.98 13.82
C VAL A 76 -8.03 2.18 13.17
N VAL A 77 -7.75 2.47 11.89
CA VAL A 77 -8.42 3.54 11.13
C VAL A 77 -9.93 3.26 11.03
N ASP A 78 -10.31 2.03 10.70
CA ASP A 78 -11.71 1.62 10.64
C ASP A 78 -12.41 1.76 12.01
N ALA A 79 -11.74 1.34 13.09
CA ALA A 79 -12.26 1.45 14.45
C ALA A 79 -12.43 2.93 14.86
N TYR A 80 -11.46 3.78 14.52
CA TYR A 80 -11.55 5.22 14.73
C TYR A 80 -12.74 5.82 13.98
N GLY A 81 -12.94 5.44 12.71
CA GLY A 81 -14.09 5.86 11.92
C GLY A 81 -15.42 5.39 12.48
N ALA A 82 -15.49 4.18 13.05
CA ALA A 82 -16.70 3.66 13.68
C ALA A 82 -17.07 4.44 14.97
N GLU A 83 -16.08 4.90 15.74
CA GLU A 83 -16.30 5.58 17.01
C GLU A 83 -16.52 7.10 16.85
N TYR A 84 -15.75 7.75 15.96
CA TYR A 84 -15.71 9.21 15.82
C TYR A 84 -16.35 9.73 14.51
N GLY A 85 -16.82 8.83 13.65
CA GLY A 85 -17.48 9.13 12.37
C GLY A 85 -16.69 8.63 11.17
N SER A 86 -17.39 7.99 10.22
CA SER A 86 -16.80 7.30 9.06
C SER A 86 -16.13 8.22 8.04
N THR A 87 -16.14 9.53 8.28
CA THR A 87 -15.64 10.57 7.39
C THR A 87 -14.28 11.12 7.82
N ALA A 88 -13.55 10.47 8.73
CA ALA A 88 -12.27 10.98 9.24
C ALA A 88 -11.27 11.26 8.09
N ILE A 89 -11.03 10.28 7.21
CA ILE A 89 -10.10 10.43 6.08
C ILE A 89 -10.67 11.37 5.00
N SER A 90 -11.96 11.29 4.69
CA SER A 90 -12.56 12.20 3.70
C SER A 90 -12.57 13.65 4.18
N GLY A 91 -12.84 13.90 5.46
CA GLY A 91 -12.75 15.23 6.06
C GLY A 91 -11.32 15.75 6.13
N ALA A 92 -10.33 14.87 6.34
CA ALA A 92 -8.92 15.24 6.21
C ALA A 92 -8.58 15.65 4.77
N LEU A 93 -9.09 14.91 3.77
CA LEU A 93 -8.90 15.26 2.36
C LEU A 93 -9.55 16.61 2.01
N ASP A 94 -10.75 16.88 2.52
CA ASP A 94 -11.43 18.16 2.34
C ASP A 94 -10.63 19.30 2.98
N GLY A 95 -10.14 19.11 4.20
CA GLY A 95 -9.30 20.09 4.89
C GLY A 95 -7.96 20.35 4.19
N LEU A 96 -7.30 19.31 3.68
CA LEU A 96 -6.10 19.47 2.85
C LEU A 96 -6.41 20.26 1.57
N THR A 97 -7.56 19.99 0.96
CA THR A 97 -8.01 20.67 -0.26
C THR A 97 -8.33 22.15 0.01
N GLU A 98 -8.92 22.47 1.16
CA GLU A 98 -9.17 23.85 1.58
C GLU A 98 -7.87 24.64 1.80
N VAL A 99 -6.88 24.03 2.46
CA VAL A 99 -5.62 24.68 2.81
C VAL A 99 -4.67 24.82 1.62
N PHE A 100 -4.55 23.78 0.79
CA PHE A 100 -3.53 23.71 -0.26
C PHE A 100 -4.10 23.84 -1.68
N GLY A 101 -5.42 23.76 -1.85
CA GLY A 101 -6.08 23.72 -3.14
C GLY A 101 -6.06 22.33 -3.78
N THR A 102 -7.10 22.03 -4.56
CA THR A 102 -7.33 20.73 -5.19
C THR A 102 -6.15 20.28 -6.07
N GLU A 103 -5.62 21.18 -6.90
CA GLU A 103 -4.54 20.84 -7.84
C GLU A 103 -3.29 20.33 -7.13
N ARG A 104 -2.90 20.95 -6.00
CA ARG A 104 -1.72 20.52 -5.25
C ARG A 104 -1.93 19.20 -4.54
N VAL A 105 -3.12 18.99 -3.97
CA VAL A 105 -3.48 17.72 -3.32
C VAL A 105 -3.50 16.59 -4.33
N GLU A 106 -4.15 16.78 -5.48
CA GLU A 106 -4.19 15.77 -6.54
C GLU A 106 -2.80 15.49 -7.12
N SER A 107 -1.96 16.52 -7.30
CA SER A 107 -0.59 16.33 -7.74
C SER A 107 0.23 15.52 -6.73
N ALA A 108 0.07 15.77 -5.43
CA ALA A 108 0.77 15.01 -4.39
C ALA A 108 0.33 13.54 -4.36
N LEU A 109 -0.97 13.29 -4.44
CA LEU A 109 -1.55 11.95 -4.52
C LEU A 109 -1.09 11.21 -5.79
N THR A 110 -1.05 11.89 -6.93
CA THR A 110 -0.54 11.34 -8.19
C THR A 110 0.94 10.97 -8.07
N GLU A 111 1.75 11.84 -7.48
CA GLU A 111 3.18 11.57 -7.30
C GLU A 111 3.42 10.40 -6.33
N TYR A 112 2.62 10.32 -5.28
CA TYR A 112 2.63 9.17 -4.38
C TYR A 112 2.36 7.86 -5.13
N LEU A 113 1.34 7.80 -5.99
CA LEU A 113 1.08 6.62 -6.84
C LEU A 113 2.19 6.33 -7.84
N ARG A 114 2.90 7.34 -8.35
CA ARG A 114 4.05 7.09 -9.23
C ARG A 114 5.17 6.37 -8.49
N HIS A 115 5.42 6.77 -7.24
CA HIS A 115 6.45 6.20 -6.39
C HIS A 115 6.06 4.85 -5.79
N TYR A 116 4.83 4.71 -5.31
CA TYR A 116 4.25 3.52 -4.68
C TYR A 116 3.04 3.05 -5.49
N PRO A 117 3.25 2.55 -6.73
CA PRO A 117 2.15 2.23 -7.62
C PRO A 117 1.35 1.05 -7.07
N LEU A 118 0.02 1.22 -7.06
CA LEU A 118 -0.86 0.10 -6.88
C LEU A 118 -0.66 -0.92 -8.01
N THR A 119 -1.02 -2.18 -7.79
CA THR A 119 -0.81 -3.26 -8.75
C THR A 119 -1.35 -2.93 -10.14
N ASP A 120 -2.53 -2.33 -10.23
CA ASP A 120 -3.13 -1.93 -11.51
C ASP A 120 -2.32 -0.85 -12.23
N VAL A 121 -1.77 0.13 -11.49
CA VAL A 121 -0.90 1.18 -12.04
C VAL A 121 0.46 0.61 -12.42
N PHE A 122 1.01 -0.28 -11.60
CA PHE A 122 2.30 -0.89 -11.84
C PHE A 122 2.29 -1.76 -13.09
N ASN A 123 1.23 -2.55 -13.27
CA ASN A 123 1.06 -3.45 -14.41
C ASN A 123 0.51 -2.75 -15.67
N GLY A 124 0.22 -1.44 -15.60
CA GLY A 124 -0.30 -0.65 -16.72
C GLY A 124 -1.76 -0.91 -17.07
N ALA A 125 -2.53 -1.51 -16.15
CA ALA A 125 -3.98 -1.71 -16.28
C ALA A 125 -4.77 -0.42 -16.03
N ALA A 126 -4.21 0.51 -15.26
CA ALA A 126 -4.72 1.85 -15.03
C ALA A 126 -3.57 2.88 -15.03
N ASP A 127 -3.90 4.15 -15.19
CA ASP A 127 -2.99 5.27 -14.92
C ASP A 127 -3.32 5.90 -13.55
N GLU A 128 -2.43 6.74 -13.04
CA GLU A 128 -2.60 7.34 -11.71
C GLU A 128 -3.85 8.22 -11.63
N THR A 129 -4.20 8.95 -12.70
CA THR A 129 -5.34 9.87 -12.70
C THR A 129 -6.66 9.12 -12.75
N SER A 130 -6.75 8.09 -13.59
CA SER A 130 -7.92 7.22 -13.67
C SER A 130 -8.15 6.46 -12.37
N LEU A 131 -7.09 6.02 -11.69
CA LEU A 131 -7.20 5.36 -10.39
C LEU A 131 -7.61 6.34 -9.27
N LEU A 132 -7.13 7.58 -9.26
CA LEU A 132 -7.62 8.60 -8.31
C LEU A 132 -9.10 8.92 -8.52
N GLY A 133 -9.56 8.90 -9.77
CA GLY A 133 -10.95 9.11 -10.15
C GLY A 133 -11.89 7.92 -9.90
N SER A 134 -11.36 6.74 -9.59
CA SER A 134 -12.13 5.50 -9.49
C SER A 134 -12.66 5.24 -8.07
N GLN A 135 -13.30 4.08 -7.90
CA GLN A 135 -13.51 3.48 -6.59
C GLN A 135 -12.55 2.31 -6.41
N ILE A 136 -11.95 2.23 -5.22
CA ILE A 136 -11.10 1.13 -4.80
C ILE A 136 -11.84 0.45 -3.64
N GLU A 137 -12.25 -0.80 -3.86
CA GLU A 137 -13.03 -1.58 -2.87
C GLU A 137 -14.30 -0.86 -2.38
N GLY A 138 -14.95 -0.10 -3.27
CA GLY A 138 -16.18 0.66 -2.96
C GLY A 138 -15.95 2.03 -2.30
N TRP A 139 -14.69 2.43 -2.07
CA TRP A 139 -14.32 3.73 -1.52
C TRP A 139 -13.77 4.66 -2.60
N PRO A 140 -13.97 5.99 -2.50
CA PRO A 140 -13.34 6.92 -3.44
C PRO A 140 -11.82 6.75 -3.47
N GLY A 141 -11.23 6.63 -4.66
CA GLY A 141 -9.81 6.35 -4.83
C GLY A 141 -8.89 7.37 -4.14
N ARG A 142 -9.26 8.66 -4.16
CA ARG A 142 -8.54 9.73 -3.44
C ARG A 142 -8.52 9.50 -1.93
N THR A 143 -9.68 9.18 -1.33
CA THR A 143 -9.78 8.89 0.11
C THR A 143 -8.96 7.65 0.45
N ARG A 144 -9.05 6.61 -0.39
CA ARG A 144 -8.29 5.38 -0.21
C ARG A 144 -6.79 5.65 -0.21
N LEU A 145 -6.33 6.47 -1.14
CA LEU A 145 -4.92 6.79 -1.26
C LEU A 145 -4.43 7.70 -0.13
N LEU A 146 -5.24 8.65 0.34
CA LEU A 146 -4.85 9.48 1.48
C LEU A 146 -4.63 8.65 2.73
N GLU A 147 -5.47 7.66 2.99
CA GLU A 147 -5.26 6.73 4.11
C GLU A 147 -3.91 5.99 3.96
N ALA A 148 -3.62 5.50 2.76
CA ALA A 148 -2.35 4.88 2.40
C ALA A 148 -1.13 5.81 2.57
N VAL A 149 -1.28 7.13 2.43
CA VAL A 149 -0.22 8.11 2.71
C VAL A 149 0.03 8.26 4.22
N VAL A 150 -1.02 8.08 5.03
CA VAL A 150 -0.96 8.23 6.50
C VAL A 150 -0.39 6.98 7.18
N LEU A 151 -0.56 5.80 6.56
CA LEU A 151 -0.12 4.50 7.07
C LEU A 151 1.24 4.07 6.50
#